data_AF-A0A352UE86-F1
#
_entry.id   AF-A0A352UE86-F1
#
_cell.length_a   1.000
_cell.length_b   1.000
_cell.length_c   1.000
_cell.angle_alpha   90.00
_cell.angle_beta   90.00
_cell.angle_gamma   90.00
#
_symmetry.space_group_name_H-M   'P 1'
#
loop_
_entity.id
_entity.type
_entity.pdbx_description
1 polymer ?
#
loop_
_entity_poly.entity_id
_entity_poly.type
_entity_poly.pdbx_seq_one_letter_code
_entity_poly.pdbx_strand_id
1 'polypeptide(L)'
;MLALELDALEASGMPRDVLKACFPVSGVFDLTGRDEERLGPLLKSPSDAPAASPIRLVMGNRTPFLFAIGEIDFPELIPQSHAMADALRNQSGAVELMNMPDEDHFIISLEGGNPDGPWVTRVREWMLNTPTN
;
A
#
# COMPACT_ATOMS: atom_id res chain seq x y z
N MET A 1 -8.64 0.03 0.92
CA MET A 1 -7.65 -0.91 0.32
C MET A 1 -8.02 -2.31 0.80
N LEU A 2 -8.44 -3.24 -0.07
CA LEU A 2 -9.10 -4.49 0.36
C LEU A 2 -8.30 -5.32 1.38
N ALA A 3 -6.96 -5.33 1.29
CA ALA A 3 -6.07 -6.00 2.25
C ALA A 3 -6.21 -5.55 3.72
N LEU A 4 -6.86 -4.40 3.96
CA LEU A 4 -7.06 -3.78 5.27
C LEU A 4 -8.54 -3.73 5.67
N GLU A 5 -9.45 -4.09 4.77
CA GLU A 5 -10.90 -4.04 4.98
C GLU A 5 -11.41 -5.36 5.58
N LEU A 6 -10.83 -5.77 6.72
CA LEU A 6 -11.03 -7.11 7.30
C LEU A 6 -12.51 -7.44 7.56
N ASP A 7 -13.27 -6.46 8.06
CA ASP A 7 -14.69 -6.62 8.35
C ASP A 7 -15.52 -6.76 7.08
N ALA A 8 -15.16 -6.02 6.01
CA ALA A 8 -15.84 -6.13 4.73
C ALA A 8 -15.55 -7.48 4.04
N LEU A 9 -14.32 -7.98 4.14
CA LEU A 9 -13.96 -9.32 3.67
C LEU A 9 -14.79 -10.39 4.39
N GLU A 10 -14.86 -10.33 5.72
CA GLU A 10 -15.64 -11.28 6.51
C GLU A 10 -17.15 -11.19 6.19
N ALA A 11 -17.69 -9.98 6.07
CA ALA A 11 -19.09 -9.76 5.68
C ALA A 11 -19.41 -10.31 4.28
N SER A 12 -18.41 -10.41 3.39
CA SER A 12 -18.54 -11.03 2.07
C SER A 12 -18.45 -12.56 2.09
N GLY A 13 -18.28 -13.18 3.27
CA GLY A 13 -18.09 -14.63 3.43
C GLY A 13 -16.69 -15.11 3.07
N MET A 14 -15.74 -14.20 2.88
CA MET A 14 -14.36 -14.54 2.55
C MET A 14 -13.53 -14.75 3.81
N PRO A 15 -12.63 -15.75 3.84
CA PRO A 15 -11.67 -15.91 4.92
C PRO A 15 -10.81 -14.67 5.09
N ARG A 16 -10.49 -14.30 6.34
CA ARG A 16 -9.62 -13.13 6.65
C ARG A 16 -8.21 -13.25 6.08
N ASP A 17 -7.77 -14.45 5.74
CA ASP A 17 -6.45 -14.73 5.17
C ASP A 17 -6.48 -14.96 3.65
N VAL A 18 -7.59 -14.65 2.96
CA VAL A 18 -7.71 -14.90 1.52
C VAL A 18 -6.70 -14.11 0.69
N LEU A 19 -6.31 -12.91 1.16
CA LEU A 19 -5.25 -12.11 0.56
C LEU A 19 -3.90 -12.53 1.15
N LYS A 20 -2.98 -12.97 0.29
CA LYS A 20 -1.69 -13.54 0.71
C LYS A 20 -0.56 -12.52 0.82
N ALA A 21 -0.65 -11.41 0.09
CA ALA A 21 0.27 -10.28 0.18
C ALA A 21 -0.34 -9.04 -0.50
N CYS A 22 0.19 -7.86 -0.22
CA CYS A 22 -0.14 -6.62 -0.91
C CYS A 22 1.14 -5.89 -1.35
N PHE A 23 1.15 -5.39 -2.58
CA PHE A 23 2.34 -4.79 -3.23
C PHE A 23 2.07 -3.37 -3.73
N PRO A 24 1.81 -2.39 -2.85
CA PRO A 24 1.53 -1.02 -3.29
C PRO A 24 2.81 -0.34 -3.81
N VAL A 25 2.69 0.30 -4.97
CA VAL A 25 3.72 1.13 -5.59
C VAL A 25 3.20 2.56 -5.65
N SER A 26 3.95 3.52 -5.10
CA SER A 26 3.62 4.95 -5.11
C SER A 26 2.18 5.26 -4.68
N GLY A 27 1.74 4.58 -3.62
CA GLY A 27 0.36 4.60 -3.16
C GLY A 27 -0.05 5.86 -2.39
N VAL A 28 -1.35 6.11 -2.37
CA VAL A 28 -1.99 7.12 -1.51
C VAL A 28 -2.61 6.41 -0.30
N PHE A 29 -2.15 6.76 0.91
CA PHE A 29 -2.57 6.09 2.16
C PHE A 29 -3.32 6.99 3.14
N ASP A 30 -3.17 8.31 3.01
CA ASP A 30 -3.99 9.29 3.71
C ASP A 30 -4.67 10.22 2.69
N LEU A 31 -6.00 10.24 2.72
CA LEU A 31 -6.85 11.08 1.89
C LEU A 31 -7.19 12.40 2.59
N THR A 32 -6.89 12.52 3.89
CA THR A 32 -7.23 13.70 4.69
C THR A 32 -6.48 14.93 4.17
N GLY A 33 -7.20 16.04 3.96
CA GLY A 33 -6.61 17.31 3.53
C GLY A 33 -6.13 17.34 2.08
N ARG A 34 -6.46 16.32 1.27
CA ARG A 34 -6.26 16.37 -0.19
C ARG A 34 -7.30 17.27 -0.86
N ASP A 35 -6.93 17.80 -2.02
CA ASP A 35 -7.79 18.65 -2.84
C ASP A 35 -9.11 17.95 -3.20
N GLU A 36 -10.22 18.68 -3.12
CA GLU A 36 -11.54 18.20 -3.52
C GLU A 36 -11.57 17.75 -4.99
N GLU A 37 -10.80 18.38 -5.89
CA GLU A 37 -10.71 17.94 -7.29
C GLU A 37 -10.13 16.51 -7.40
N ARG A 38 -9.15 16.17 -6.56
CA ARG A 38 -8.55 14.83 -6.51
C ARG A 38 -9.43 13.81 -5.78
N LEU A 39 -10.22 14.24 -4.79
CA LEU A 39 -11.06 13.37 -3.97
C LEU A 39 -12.45 13.12 -4.56
N GLY A 40 -13.02 14.08 -5.29
CA GLY A 40 -14.37 14.02 -5.84
C GLY A 40 -14.67 12.78 -6.69
N PRO A 41 -13.72 12.28 -7.52
CA PRO A 41 -13.92 11.03 -8.26
C PRO A 41 -13.87 9.77 -7.39
N LEU A 42 -13.28 9.84 -6.19
CA LEU A 42 -12.98 8.69 -5.33
C LEU A 42 -13.97 8.55 -4.16
N LEU A 43 -14.50 9.67 -3.68
CA LEU A 43 -15.32 9.76 -2.47
C LEU A 43 -16.70 10.35 -2.78
N LYS A 44 -17.71 9.93 -2.00
CA LYS A 44 -19.05 10.53 -2.08
C LYS A 44 -19.05 11.95 -1.50
N SER A 45 -18.25 12.17 -0.45
CA SER A 45 -18.04 13.45 0.20
C SER A 45 -16.58 13.58 0.67
N PRO A 46 -15.97 14.78 0.66
CA PRO A 46 -14.67 15.01 1.27
C PRO A 46 -14.60 14.59 2.76
N SER A 47 -15.73 14.63 3.47
CA SER A 47 -15.83 14.18 4.86
C SER A 47 -15.55 12.68 5.04
N ASP A 48 -15.64 11.89 3.98
CA ASP A 48 -15.40 10.45 4.02
C ASP A 48 -13.90 10.11 3.99
N ALA A 49 -13.04 11.10 3.71
CA ALA A 49 -11.61 10.90 3.52
C ALA A 49 -10.93 10.17 4.71
N PRO A 50 -11.19 10.51 5.99
CA PRO A 50 -10.59 9.78 7.10
C PRO A 50 -10.99 8.31 7.13
N ALA A 51 -12.27 8.00 6.91
CA ALA A 51 -12.77 6.62 6.92
C ALA A 51 -12.26 5.81 5.70
N ALA A 52 -12.06 6.48 4.57
CA ALA A 52 -11.55 5.86 3.34
C ALA A 52 -10.01 5.77 3.29
N SER A 53 -9.29 6.37 4.23
CA SER A 53 -7.82 6.39 4.24
C SER A 53 -7.23 5.05 4.71
N PRO A 54 -6.47 4.33 3.86
CA PRO A 54 -5.87 3.04 4.22
C PRO A 54 -5.11 3.02 5.55
N ILE A 55 -4.42 4.12 5.90
CA ILE A 55 -3.65 4.21 7.15
C ILE A 55 -4.52 4.09 8.41
N ARG A 56 -5.82 4.39 8.32
CA ARG A 56 -6.78 4.26 9.43
C ARG A 56 -7.31 2.84 9.61
N LEU A 57 -6.99 1.93 8.69
CA LEU A 57 -7.52 0.56 8.62
C LEU A 57 -6.47 -0.51 8.94
N VAL A 58 -5.28 -0.12 9.41
CA VAL A 58 -4.16 -1.05 9.63
C VAL A 58 -4.39 -2.01 10.81
N MET A 59 -5.27 -1.68 11.75
CA MET A 59 -5.43 -2.41 13.00
C MET A 59 -5.83 -3.86 12.77
N GLY A 60 -5.05 -4.79 13.32
CA GLY A 60 -5.30 -6.23 13.18
C GLY A 60 -4.86 -6.81 11.84
N ASN A 61 -4.16 -6.05 11.00
CA ASN A 61 -3.62 -6.57 9.75
C ASN A 61 -2.65 -7.73 10.00
N ARG A 62 -2.85 -8.81 9.23
CA ARG A 62 -1.95 -9.97 9.16
C ARG A 62 -1.40 -10.20 7.76
N THR A 63 -1.94 -9.51 6.76
CA THR A 63 -1.49 -9.59 5.37
C THR A 63 -0.08 -9.01 5.27
N PRO A 64 0.89 -9.72 4.69
CA PRO A 64 2.21 -9.17 4.40
C PRO A 64 2.15 -8.03 3.37
N PHE A 65 2.99 -7.00 3.54
CA PHE A 65 3.10 -5.86 2.63
C PHE A 65 4.54 -5.62 2.16
N LEU A 66 4.73 -5.49 0.85
CA LEU A 66 5.96 -4.98 0.26
C LEU A 66 5.64 -3.70 -0.52
N PHE A 67 6.06 -2.58 0.04
CA PHE A 67 5.91 -1.25 -0.54
C PHE A 67 7.05 -0.91 -1.49
N ALA A 68 6.76 -0.11 -2.50
CA ALA A 68 7.78 0.61 -3.25
C ALA A 68 7.39 2.08 -3.44
N ILE A 69 8.37 2.97 -3.34
CA ILE A 69 8.22 4.42 -3.53
C ILE A 69 9.46 4.96 -4.23
N GLY A 70 9.27 5.81 -5.24
CA GLY A 70 10.38 6.49 -5.91
C GLY A 70 11.09 7.45 -4.97
N GLU A 71 12.43 7.53 -5.03
CA GLU A 71 13.20 8.48 -4.22
C GLU A 71 12.86 9.94 -4.59
N ILE A 72 12.46 10.19 -5.85
CA ILE A 72 12.04 11.48 -6.37
C ILE A 72 10.55 11.50 -6.77
N ASP A 73 9.73 10.65 -6.12
CA ASP A 73 8.27 10.65 -6.27
C ASP A 73 7.66 11.99 -5.78
N PHE A 74 6.34 12.13 -5.92
CA PHE A 74 5.62 13.29 -5.42
C PHE A 74 5.92 13.51 -3.93
N PRO A 75 6.30 14.74 -3.52
CA PRO A 75 6.74 15.02 -2.14
C PRO A 75 5.73 14.63 -1.08
N GLU A 76 4.43 14.62 -1.39
CA GLU A 76 3.39 14.18 -0.46
C GLU A 76 3.33 12.65 -0.27
N LEU A 77 3.77 11.84 -1.23
CA LEU A 77 3.64 10.38 -1.20
C LEU A 77 4.77 9.69 -0.43
N ILE A 78 5.97 10.25 -0.47
CA ILE A 78 7.14 9.73 0.24
C ILE A 78 6.85 9.59 1.75
N PRO A 79 6.51 10.66 2.50
CA PRO A 79 6.27 10.55 3.94
C PRO A 79 5.07 9.64 4.26
N GLN A 80 4.05 9.60 3.41
CA GLN A 80 2.88 8.73 3.62
C GLN A 80 3.22 7.25 3.43
N SER A 81 4.10 6.92 2.48
CA SER A 81 4.56 5.54 2.26
C SER A 81 5.35 5.02 3.47
N HIS A 82 6.24 5.85 4.00
CA HIS A 82 6.98 5.53 5.24
C HIS A 82 6.03 5.41 6.44
N ALA A 83 5.12 6.37 6.64
CA ALA A 83 4.16 6.32 7.74
C ALA A 83 3.24 5.09 7.67
N MET A 84 2.82 4.68 6.47
CA MET A 84 2.02 3.47 6.27
C MET A 84 2.81 2.20 6.61
N ALA A 85 4.06 2.11 6.15
CA ALA A 85 4.93 0.98 6.47
C ALA A 85 5.16 0.88 7.99
N ASP A 86 5.40 2.01 8.68
CA ASP A 86 5.57 2.03 10.13
C ASP A 86 4.29 1.67 10.89
N ALA A 87 3.13 2.15 10.43
CA ALA A 87 1.84 1.79 11.02
C ALA A 87 1.57 0.27 10.89
N LEU A 88 1.93 -0.34 9.77
CA LEU A 88 1.78 -1.79 9.55
C LEU A 88 2.83 -2.62 10.28
N ARG A 89 4.06 -2.12 10.48
CA ARG A 89 5.09 -2.81 11.29
C ARG A 89 4.67 -2.98 12.75
N ASN A 90 3.74 -2.16 13.23
CA ASN A 90 3.11 -2.32 14.54
C ASN A 90 2.00 -3.40 14.55
N GLN A 91 1.77 -4.09 13.43
CA GLN A 91 0.79 -5.17 13.28
C GLN A 91 1.50 -6.51 13.06
N SER A 92 0.72 -7.60 12.88
CA SER A 92 1.29 -8.95 12.80
C SER A 92 1.78 -9.37 11.42
N GLY A 93 1.47 -8.63 10.35
CA GLY A 93 1.95 -8.93 8.99
C GLY A 93 3.39 -8.47 8.76
N ALA A 94 4.16 -9.22 7.96
CA ALA A 94 5.51 -8.81 7.54
C ALA A 94 5.45 -7.55 6.66
N VAL A 95 6.42 -6.64 6.83
CA VAL A 95 6.44 -5.36 6.10
C VAL A 95 7.84 -5.05 5.59
N GLU A 96 7.94 -4.74 4.31
CA GLU A 96 9.14 -4.23 3.66
C GLU A 96 8.80 -2.96 2.86
N LEU A 97 9.73 -2.01 2.81
CA LEU A 97 9.61 -0.78 2.03
C LEU A 97 10.88 -0.59 1.21
N MET A 98 10.73 -0.57 -0.11
CA MET A 98 11.79 -0.27 -1.07
C MET A 98 11.72 1.21 -1.45
N ASN A 99 12.79 1.97 -1.17
CA ASN A 99 12.98 3.27 -1.79
C ASN A 99 13.74 3.02 -3.10
N MET A 100 13.16 3.44 -4.22
CA MET A 100 13.66 3.14 -5.55
C MET A 100 14.55 4.30 -6.03
N PRO A 101 15.88 4.10 -6.14
CA PRO A 101 16.81 5.19 -6.42
C PRO A 101 16.57 5.81 -7.79
N ASP A 102 16.65 7.14 -7.86
CA ASP A 102 16.49 7.92 -9.10
C ASP A 102 15.13 7.75 -9.82
N GLU A 103 14.15 7.06 -9.21
CA GLU A 103 12.84 6.85 -9.80
C GLU A 103 11.83 7.90 -9.33
N ASP A 104 11.10 8.49 -10.28
CA ASP A 104 9.91 9.29 -10.03
C ASP A 104 8.63 8.44 -10.08
N HIS A 105 7.49 9.08 -9.88
CA HIS A 105 6.16 8.45 -9.88
C HIS A 105 5.86 7.62 -11.14
N PHE A 106 6.37 8.05 -12.29
CA PHE A 106 6.10 7.44 -13.58
C PHE A 106 7.14 6.37 -13.90
N ILE A 107 8.42 6.63 -13.64
CA ILE A 107 9.51 5.68 -13.89
C ILE A 107 9.32 4.41 -13.07
N ILE A 108 9.02 4.52 -11.77
CA ILE A 108 8.77 3.33 -10.92
C ILE A 108 7.61 2.46 -11.44
N SER A 109 6.59 3.10 -12.03
CA SER A 109 5.48 2.39 -12.65
C SER A 109 5.90 1.64 -13.92
N LEU A 110 6.81 2.23 -14.72
CA LEU A 110 7.37 1.59 -15.91
C LEU A 110 8.33 0.44 -15.54
N GLU A 111 9.18 0.63 -14.52
CA GLU A 111 10.08 -0.42 -14.00
C GLU A 111 9.32 -1.58 -13.36
N GLY A 112 8.10 -1.35 -12.88
CA GLY A 112 7.18 -2.43 -12.50
C GLY A 112 6.86 -3.42 -13.64
N GLY A 113 7.06 -3.01 -14.91
CA GLY A 113 6.95 -3.86 -16.10
C GLY A 113 8.26 -4.57 -16.49
N ASN A 114 9.39 -4.22 -15.87
CA ASN A 114 10.69 -4.82 -16.14
C ASN A 114 10.80 -6.17 -15.40
N PRO A 115 10.79 -7.32 -16.09
CA PRO A 115 10.78 -8.62 -15.45
C PRO A 115 12.05 -8.90 -14.63
N ASP A 116 13.15 -8.21 -14.92
CA ASP A 116 14.43 -8.35 -14.23
C ASP A 116 14.71 -7.16 -13.29
N GLY A 117 13.73 -6.27 -13.14
CA GLY A 117 13.80 -5.11 -12.27
C GLY A 117 13.82 -5.50 -10.78
N PRO A 118 14.36 -4.62 -9.91
CA PRO A 118 14.53 -4.93 -8.49
C PRO A 118 13.19 -5.19 -7.78
N TRP A 119 12.17 -4.37 -8.04
CA TRP A 119 10.85 -4.56 -7.42
C TRP A 119 10.18 -5.86 -7.88
N VAL A 120 10.18 -6.16 -9.18
CA VAL A 120 9.58 -7.40 -9.73
C VAL A 120 10.28 -8.64 -9.19
N THR A 121 11.60 -8.61 -9.10
CA THR A 121 12.40 -9.68 -8.48
C THR A 121 11.94 -9.92 -7.05
N ARG A 122 11.81 -8.84 -6.25
CA ARG A 122 11.39 -8.95 -4.85
C ARG A 122 9.94 -9.44 -4.70
N VAL A 123 9.02 -8.98 -5.53
CA VAL A 123 7.63 -9.47 -5.56
C VAL A 123 7.59 -10.97 -5.87
N ARG A 124 8.36 -11.46 -6.85
CA ARG A 124 8.42 -12.90 -7.17
C ARG A 124 8.93 -13.72 -5.99
N GLU A 125 9.94 -13.24 -5.28
CA GLU A 125 10.43 -13.89 -4.06
C GLU A 125 9.33 -13.97 -2.99
N TRP A 126 8.60 -12.88 -2.76
CA TRP A 126 7.46 -12.83 -1.83
C TRP A 126 6.31 -13.75 -2.25
N MET A 127 6.05 -13.88 -3.56
CA MET A 127 5.00 -14.79 -4.06
C MET A 127 5.40 -16.27 -3.92
N LEU A 128 6.69 -16.59 -4.07
CA LEU A 128 7.20 -17.95 -3.89
C LEU A 128 7.37 -18.32 -2.41
N ASN A 129 7.76 -17.35 -1.59
CA ASN A 129 8.11 -17.53 -0.18
C ASN A 129 7.52 -16.37 0.64
N THR A 130 6.20 -16.34 0.78
CA THR A 130 5.51 -15.26 1.50
C THR A 130 6.06 -15.13 2.92
N PRO A 131 6.63 -13.96 3.29
CA PRO A 131 7.24 -13.79 4.60
C PRO A 131 6.21 -13.90 5.71
N THR A 132 6.61 -14.57 6.79
CA THR A 132 5.90 -14.56 8.07
C THR A 132 6.70 -13.75 9.07
N ASN A 133 6.02 -12.94 9.91
CA ASN A 133 6.64 -12.31 11.08
C ASN A 133 7.00 -13.36 12.16
#